data_AF-A0A964KA61-F1
#
_entry.id   AF-A0A964KA61-F1
#
_cell.length_a   1.000
_cell.length_b   1.000
_cell.length_c   1.000
_cell.angle_alpha   90.00
_cell.angle_beta   90.00
_cell.angle_gamma   90.00
#
_symmetry.space_group_name_H-M   'P 1'
#
loop_
_entity.id
_entity.type
_entity.pdbx_description
1 polymer ?
#
loop_
_entity_poly.entity_id
_entity_poly.type
_entity_poly.pdbx_seq_one_letter_code
_entity_poly.pdbx_strand_id
1 'polypeptide(L)'
;MPLNLRFPWSRQEADPYWDRFINGPLADPANLPADAIRRAPEGSVFAVQADVHTPEIMAGHIKQLAQFFGADAVAIVRLRPNDDGYPLAVVCALKAEYDPERAGGIGGQKAAINGAFVTFNLGSALREYGYRATKRGRDDAERLAAAAGLGALSGGRLVSPTLGPLYVADIIHTDIPLAADGEEPA
;
A
#
# COMPACT_ATOMS: atom_id res chain seq x y z
N MET A 1 14.96 39.02 -21.68
CA MET A 1 13.56 38.55 -21.67
C MET A 1 13.55 37.13 -21.13
N PRO A 2 12.84 36.82 -20.03
CA PRO A 2 12.80 35.45 -19.54
C PRO A 2 11.85 34.63 -20.43
N LEU A 3 12.30 33.46 -20.87
CA LEU A 3 11.45 32.48 -21.56
C LEU A 3 10.37 31.99 -20.59
N ASN A 4 9.12 32.34 -20.86
CA ASN A 4 7.96 31.86 -20.13
C ASN A 4 7.63 30.44 -20.60
N LEU A 5 8.31 29.44 -20.02
CA LEU A 5 7.98 28.03 -20.22
C LEU A 5 6.66 27.70 -19.50
N ARG A 6 5.54 27.91 -20.19
CA ARG A 6 4.25 27.34 -19.79
C ARG A 6 4.31 25.83 -19.98
N PHE A 7 4.43 25.10 -18.88
CA PHE A 7 4.18 23.65 -18.87
C PHE A 7 2.70 23.40 -19.23
N PRO A 8 2.37 22.44 -20.10
CA PRO A 8 0.99 22.15 -20.51
C PRO A 8 0.12 21.55 -19.38
N TRP A 9 0.68 21.39 -18.19
CA TRP A 9 0.04 20.83 -17.00
C TRP A 9 -0.34 21.89 -15.95
N SER A 10 -0.26 23.19 -16.29
CA SER A 10 -0.82 24.22 -15.42
C SER A 10 -2.32 24.02 -15.37
N ARG A 11 -2.90 23.73 -14.18
CA ARG A 11 -4.35 23.60 -13.89
C ARG A 11 -5.19 24.47 -14.84
N GLN A 12 -5.50 23.90 -15.99
CA GLN A 12 -6.36 24.48 -17.01
C GLN A 12 -7.79 24.18 -16.55
N GLU A 13 -8.73 25.04 -16.94
CA GLU A 13 -10.17 24.85 -16.78
C GLU A 13 -10.56 23.37 -16.81
N ALA A 14 -11.47 22.96 -15.91
CA ALA A 14 -11.88 21.56 -15.68
C ALA A 14 -11.89 20.74 -16.97
N ASP A 15 -10.75 20.10 -17.26
CA ASP A 15 -10.55 19.37 -18.50
C ASP A 15 -11.51 18.18 -18.46
N PRO A 16 -12.53 18.12 -19.33
CA PRO A 16 -13.51 17.04 -19.27
C PRO A 16 -12.87 15.67 -19.51
N TYR A 17 -11.71 15.61 -20.18
CA TYR A 17 -10.95 14.36 -20.33
C TYR A 17 -10.26 13.98 -19.02
N TRP A 18 -9.66 14.94 -18.32
CA TRP A 18 -9.07 14.71 -16.99
C TRP A 18 -10.13 14.32 -15.97
N ASP A 19 -11.26 15.02 -15.93
CA ASP A 19 -12.36 14.70 -15.03
C ASP A 19 -12.90 13.29 -15.30
N ARG A 20 -13.15 12.93 -16.56
CA ARG A 20 -13.54 11.57 -16.94
C ARG A 20 -12.46 10.54 -16.57
N PHE A 21 -11.19 10.84 -16.77
CA PHE A 21 -10.07 9.96 -16.44
C PHE A 21 -9.98 9.68 -14.94
N ILE A 22 -10.25 10.68 -14.10
CA ILE A 22 -10.24 10.56 -12.64
C ILE A 22 -11.54 9.94 -12.10
N ASN A 23 -12.70 10.44 -12.52
CA ASN A 23 -13.99 10.16 -11.88
C ASN A 23 -14.89 9.22 -12.68
N GLY A 24 -14.72 9.16 -14.01
CA GLY A 24 -15.60 8.40 -14.89
C GLY A 24 -15.45 6.90 -14.68
N PRO A 25 -16.49 6.19 -14.22
CA PRO A 25 -16.40 4.76 -13.93
C PRO A 25 -16.00 3.96 -15.17
N LEU A 26 -15.24 2.90 -14.95
CA LEU A 26 -14.87 1.98 -16.02
C LEU A 26 -16.09 1.27 -16.56
N ALA A 27 -16.24 1.25 -17.89
CA ALA A 27 -17.31 0.49 -18.54
C ALA A 27 -17.12 -1.03 -18.37
N ASP A 28 -15.86 -1.48 -18.28
CA ASP A 28 -15.48 -2.86 -18.02
C ASP A 28 -14.45 -2.89 -16.89
N PRO A 29 -14.77 -3.50 -15.72
CA PRO A 29 -13.85 -3.65 -14.60
C PRO A 29 -12.55 -4.40 -14.95
N ALA A 30 -12.52 -5.21 -16.01
CA ALA A 30 -11.30 -5.88 -16.46
C ALA A 30 -10.21 -4.91 -16.93
N ASN A 31 -10.56 -3.65 -17.21
CA ASN A 31 -9.59 -2.59 -17.50
C ASN A 31 -8.88 -2.05 -16.25
N LEU A 32 -9.24 -2.53 -15.05
CA LEU A 32 -8.55 -2.18 -13.81
C LEU A 32 -7.56 -3.29 -13.41
N PRO A 33 -6.25 -3.11 -13.62
CA PRO A 33 -5.27 -4.15 -13.30
C PRO A 33 -5.19 -4.47 -11.81
N ALA A 34 -5.60 -3.55 -10.93
CA ALA A 34 -5.59 -3.76 -9.49
C ALA A 34 -6.33 -5.05 -9.09
N ASP A 35 -7.50 -5.30 -9.67
CA ASP A 35 -8.31 -6.47 -9.31
C ASP A 35 -7.70 -7.78 -9.80
N ALA A 36 -7.10 -7.77 -10.99
CA ALA A 36 -6.36 -8.92 -11.50
C ALA A 36 -5.17 -9.25 -10.58
N ILE A 37 -4.42 -8.25 -10.13
CA ILE A 37 -3.28 -8.43 -9.19
C ILE A 37 -3.78 -8.92 -7.83
N ARG A 38 -4.88 -8.36 -7.32
CA ARG A 38 -5.44 -8.78 -6.02
C ARG A 38 -5.91 -10.22 -6.02
N ARG A 39 -6.51 -10.68 -7.12
CA ARG A 39 -7.01 -12.05 -7.28
C ARG A 39 -5.95 -13.06 -7.71
N ALA A 40 -4.77 -12.60 -8.13
CA ALA A 40 -3.67 -13.48 -8.49
C ALA A 40 -3.32 -14.38 -7.30
N PRO A 41 -3.09 -15.69 -7.54
CA PRO A 41 -2.73 -16.62 -6.48
C PRO A 41 -1.38 -16.23 -5.87
N GLU A 42 -1.23 -16.48 -4.57
CA GLU A 42 0.05 -16.32 -3.90
C GLU A 42 1.00 -17.45 -4.27
N GLY A 43 2.30 -17.15 -4.32
CA GLY A 43 3.33 -18.15 -4.56
C GLY A 43 3.59 -19.03 -3.33
N SER A 44 4.33 -20.13 -3.54
CA SER A 44 4.84 -20.95 -2.45
C SER A 44 5.89 -20.20 -1.63
N VAL A 45 6.07 -20.62 -0.37
CA VAL A 45 7.19 -20.18 0.47
C VAL A 45 8.43 -20.97 0.06
N PHE A 46 9.56 -20.28 -0.11
CA PHE A 46 10.83 -20.93 -0.39
C PHE A 46 11.24 -21.82 0.79
N ALA A 47 11.71 -23.04 0.51
CA ALA A 47 11.87 -24.06 1.55
C ALA A 47 12.99 -23.75 2.56
N VAL A 48 13.93 -22.86 2.21
CA VAL A 48 15.07 -22.50 3.04
C VAL A 48 14.95 -21.04 3.44
N GLN A 49 14.95 -20.77 4.74
CA GLN A 49 14.97 -19.39 5.23
C GLN A 49 16.32 -18.75 4.93
N ALA A 50 16.25 -17.54 4.37
CA ALA A 50 17.42 -16.70 4.22
C ALA A 50 17.97 -16.31 5.59
N ASP A 51 19.28 -16.09 5.68
CA ASP A 51 19.89 -15.46 6.85
C ASP A 51 19.48 -13.98 6.84
N VAL A 52 18.77 -13.55 7.89
CA VAL A 52 18.25 -12.18 8.02
C VAL A 52 18.97 -11.45 9.14
N HIS A 53 19.06 -10.13 9.00
CA HIS A 53 19.61 -9.28 10.05
C HIS A 53 18.70 -9.24 11.29
N THR A 54 19.13 -8.52 12.33
CA THR A 54 18.29 -8.30 13.51
C THR A 54 16.94 -7.66 13.13
N PRO A 55 15.88 -7.85 13.93
CA PRO A 55 14.55 -7.34 13.58
C PRO A 55 14.51 -5.85 13.25
N GLU A 56 15.34 -5.03 13.90
CA GLU A 56 15.44 -3.58 13.69
C GLU A 56 16.02 -3.24 12.33
N ILE A 57 17.09 -3.93 11.93
CA ILE A 57 17.75 -3.73 10.64
C ILE A 57 16.86 -4.29 9.52
N MET A 58 16.30 -5.48 9.72
CA MET A 58 15.45 -6.12 8.73
C MET A 58 14.16 -5.32 8.49
N ALA A 59 13.56 -4.73 9.53
CA ALA A 59 12.46 -3.79 9.39
C ALA A 59 12.80 -2.62 8.46
N GLY A 60 14.00 -2.05 8.60
CA GLY A 60 14.51 -1.01 7.71
C GLY A 60 14.59 -1.47 6.25
N HIS A 61 15.15 -2.66 6.00
CA HIS A 61 15.25 -3.23 4.65
C HIS A 61 13.88 -3.51 4.02
N ILE A 62 12.93 -4.08 4.76
CA ILE A 62 11.59 -4.35 4.26
C ILE A 62 10.86 -3.06 3.91
N LYS A 63 10.99 -2.01 4.73
CA LYS A 63 10.42 -0.68 4.41
C LYS A 63 11.04 -0.07 3.16
N GLN A 64 12.37 -0.16 3.01
CA GLN A 64 13.07 0.32 1.82
C GLN A 64 12.66 -0.46 0.56
N LEU A 65 12.47 -1.77 0.66
CA LEU A 65 12.01 -2.61 -0.45
C LEU A 65 10.58 -2.26 -0.86
N ALA A 66 9.68 -2.06 0.11
CA ALA A 66 8.32 -1.59 -0.15
C ALA A 66 8.30 -0.20 -0.83
N GLN A 67 9.16 0.72 -0.39
CA GLN A 67 9.34 2.03 -1.01
C GLN A 67 9.89 1.92 -2.43
N PHE A 68 10.85 1.02 -2.66
CA PHE A 68 11.38 0.73 -3.99
C PHE A 68 10.28 0.28 -4.96
N PHE A 69 9.33 -0.55 -4.49
CA PHE A 69 8.17 -0.95 -5.29
C PHE A 69 7.11 0.15 -5.47
N GLY A 70 7.22 1.27 -4.74
CA GLY A 70 6.37 2.45 -4.92
C GLY A 70 5.45 2.79 -3.74
N ALA A 71 5.64 2.22 -2.55
CA ALA A 71 4.98 2.73 -1.35
C ALA A 71 5.53 4.12 -0.97
N ASP A 72 4.65 5.05 -0.61
CA ASP A 72 5.06 6.38 -0.12
C ASP A 72 5.31 6.38 1.39
N ALA A 73 4.62 5.50 2.12
CA ALA A 73 4.79 5.30 3.55
C ALA A 73 4.61 3.82 3.90
N VAL A 74 5.38 3.34 4.87
CA VAL A 74 5.39 1.92 5.26
C VAL A 74 5.54 1.84 6.77
N ALA A 75 4.73 1.00 7.39
CA ALA A 75 4.85 0.67 8.80
C ALA A 75 4.67 -0.83 9.04
N ILE A 76 5.16 -1.27 10.18
CA ILE A 76 5.07 -2.65 10.65
C ILE A 76 4.26 -2.64 11.94
N VAL A 77 3.25 -3.48 12.01
CA VAL A 77 2.37 -3.60 13.17
C VAL A 77 2.51 -4.98 13.77
N ARG A 78 2.65 -5.04 15.09
CA ARG A 78 2.53 -6.30 15.80
C ARG A 78 1.07 -6.68 15.91
N LEU A 79 0.76 -7.88 15.43
CA LEU A 79 -0.58 -8.44 15.47
C LEU A 79 -0.83 -9.13 16.80
N ARG A 80 -2.09 -9.09 17.24
CA ARG A 80 -2.53 -9.92 18.35
C ARG A 80 -2.52 -11.38 17.92
N PRO A 81 -2.24 -12.32 18.85
CA PRO A 81 -2.35 -13.74 18.57
C PRO A 81 -3.75 -14.09 18.04
N ASN A 82 -3.80 -14.79 16.92
CA ASN A 82 -5.01 -15.32 16.30
C ASN A 82 -4.72 -16.71 15.69
N ASP A 83 -5.75 -17.35 15.15
CA ASP A 83 -5.64 -18.70 14.58
C ASP A 83 -4.73 -18.76 13.33
N ASP A 84 -4.52 -17.63 12.64
CA ASP A 84 -3.65 -17.54 11.46
C ASP A 84 -2.15 -17.60 11.83
N GLY A 85 -1.80 -17.32 13.09
CA GLY A 85 -0.44 -17.50 13.62
C GLY A 85 0.62 -16.58 12.99
N TYR A 86 0.22 -15.40 12.51
CA TYR A 86 1.14 -14.36 12.03
C TYR A 86 1.39 -13.31 13.13
N PRO A 87 2.65 -13.06 13.53
CA PRO A 87 2.95 -12.08 14.56
C PRO A 87 2.95 -10.63 14.08
N LEU A 88 3.05 -10.40 12.77
CA LEU A 88 3.33 -9.08 12.20
C LEU A 88 2.50 -8.82 10.94
N ALA A 89 2.16 -7.55 10.74
CA ALA A 89 1.59 -7.01 9.52
C ALA A 89 2.50 -5.92 8.96
N VAL A 90 2.79 -5.99 7.66
CA VAL A 90 3.42 -4.89 6.91
C VAL A 90 2.32 -4.10 6.22
N VAL A 91 2.25 -2.81 6.53
CA VAL A 91 1.25 -1.87 6.04
C VAL A 91 1.92 -0.91 5.06
N CYS A 92 1.46 -0.90 3.81
CA CYS A 92 1.94 0.01 2.77
C CYS A 92 0.87 1.05 2.44
N ALA A 93 1.25 2.32 2.45
CA ALA A 93 0.37 3.43 2.13
C ALA A 93 0.94 4.27 0.98
N LEU A 94 0.03 4.79 0.17
CA LEU A 94 0.34 5.55 -1.04
C LEU A 94 -0.38 6.89 -1.00
N LYS A 95 0.26 7.94 -1.50
CA LYS A 95 -0.36 9.26 -1.64
C LYS A 95 -1.55 9.17 -2.59
N ALA A 96 -2.68 9.68 -2.13
CA ALA A 96 -3.95 9.58 -2.82
C ALA A 96 -4.63 10.94 -2.88
N GLU A 97 -4.24 11.77 -3.87
CA GLU A 97 -4.89 13.06 -4.14
C GLU A 97 -6.40 12.87 -4.40
N TYR A 98 -6.73 11.80 -5.12
CA TYR A 98 -8.09 11.33 -5.32
C TYR A 98 -8.35 10.10 -4.46
N ASP A 99 -9.55 9.99 -3.93
CA ASP A 99 -10.00 8.85 -3.14
C ASP A 99 -10.41 7.70 -4.07
N PRO A 100 -9.72 6.55 -4.10
CA PRO A 100 -10.08 5.43 -4.97
C PRO A 100 -11.47 4.85 -4.67
N GLU A 101 -12.05 5.09 -3.48
CA GLU A 101 -13.40 4.62 -3.17
C GLU A 101 -14.49 5.51 -3.78
N ARG A 102 -14.11 6.71 -4.25
CA ARG A 102 -15.03 7.69 -4.84
C ARG A 102 -14.72 8.04 -6.28
N ALA A 103 -13.45 7.99 -6.67
CA ALA A 103 -12.97 8.34 -8.00
C ALA A 103 -12.89 7.07 -8.88
N GLY A 104 -14.00 6.73 -9.52
CA GLY A 104 -14.16 5.45 -10.25
C GLY A 104 -13.38 5.34 -11.57
N GLY A 105 -12.74 6.42 -12.02
CA GLY A 105 -11.91 6.41 -13.22
C GLY A 105 -10.53 5.82 -12.99
N ILE A 106 -9.90 5.33 -14.05
CA ILE A 106 -8.60 4.67 -13.96
C ILE A 106 -7.52 5.55 -13.32
N GLY A 107 -7.58 6.87 -13.53
CA GLY A 107 -6.69 7.83 -12.89
C GLY A 107 -6.96 8.00 -11.39
N GLY A 108 -8.23 7.96 -10.99
CA GLY A 108 -8.64 7.98 -9.57
C GLY A 108 -8.20 6.72 -8.82
N GLN A 109 -8.06 5.60 -9.54
CA GLN A 109 -7.58 4.32 -9.00
C GLN A 109 -6.05 4.21 -8.90
N LYS A 110 -5.28 5.23 -9.29
CA LYS A 110 -3.79 5.18 -9.31
C LYS A 110 -3.19 4.61 -8.02
N ALA A 111 -3.62 5.09 -6.86
CA ALA A 111 -3.08 4.63 -5.57
C ALA A 111 -3.45 3.16 -5.28
N ALA A 112 -4.66 2.73 -5.67
CA ALA A 112 -5.12 1.36 -5.52
C ALA A 112 -4.36 0.38 -6.45
N ILE A 113 -4.11 0.78 -7.71
CA ILE A 113 -3.33 0.02 -8.68
C ILE A 113 -1.90 -0.18 -8.17
N ASN A 114 -1.25 0.91 -7.77
CA ASN A 114 0.11 0.85 -7.24
C ASN A 114 0.18 0.07 -5.92
N GLY A 115 -0.82 0.22 -5.03
CA GLY A 115 -0.89 -0.53 -3.79
C GLY A 115 -1.01 -2.05 -4.01
N ALA A 116 -1.82 -2.48 -4.98
CA ALA A 116 -1.91 -3.89 -5.34
C ALA A 116 -0.57 -4.43 -5.87
N PHE A 117 0.13 -3.66 -6.72
CA PHE A 117 1.45 -4.03 -7.22
C PHE A 117 2.48 -4.15 -6.10
N VAL A 118 2.59 -3.14 -5.23
CA VAL A 118 3.54 -3.10 -4.11
C VAL A 118 3.35 -4.31 -3.20
N THR A 119 2.10 -4.53 -2.76
CA THR A 119 1.81 -5.54 -1.74
C THR A 119 1.97 -6.96 -2.28
N PHE A 120 1.60 -7.20 -3.54
CA PHE A 120 1.84 -8.48 -4.20
C PHE A 120 3.34 -8.80 -4.29
N ASN A 121 4.15 -7.86 -4.78
CA ASN A 121 5.59 -8.08 -4.97
C ASN A 121 6.33 -8.17 -3.64
N LEU A 122 5.97 -7.36 -2.66
CA LEU A 122 6.59 -7.44 -1.33
C LEU A 122 6.27 -8.77 -0.65
N GLY A 123 5.02 -9.21 -0.68
CA GLY A 123 4.64 -10.54 -0.18
C GLY A 123 5.39 -11.67 -0.88
N SER A 124 5.60 -11.56 -2.19
CA SER A 124 6.41 -12.52 -2.95
C SER A 124 7.88 -12.51 -2.52
N ALA A 125 8.49 -11.34 -2.32
CA ALA A 125 9.87 -11.24 -1.85
C ALA A 125 10.05 -11.89 -0.46
N LEU A 126 9.11 -11.68 0.46
CA LEU A 126 9.15 -12.32 1.78
C LEU A 126 9.08 -13.85 1.69
N ARG A 127 8.25 -14.37 0.79
CA ARG A 127 8.15 -15.82 0.52
C ARG A 127 9.43 -16.38 -0.11
N GLU A 128 10.08 -15.64 -0.99
CA GLU A 128 11.38 -16.01 -1.57
C GLU A 128 12.51 -16.00 -0.53
N TYR A 129 12.38 -15.21 0.55
CA TYR A 129 13.27 -15.29 1.72
C TYR A 129 12.94 -16.47 2.65
N GLY A 130 11.95 -17.29 2.33
CA GLY A 130 11.54 -18.47 3.08
C GLY A 130 10.64 -18.19 4.29
N TYR A 131 10.05 -16.99 4.36
CA TYR A 131 9.10 -16.63 5.41
C TYR A 131 7.67 -16.69 4.90
N ARG A 132 6.73 -17.07 5.78
CA ARG A 132 5.31 -17.04 5.42
C ARG A 132 4.92 -15.57 5.24
N ALA A 133 4.25 -15.28 4.13
CA ALA A 133 3.66 -13.99 3.90
C ALA A 133 2.37 -14.16 3.11
N THR A 134 1.30 -13.54 3.57
CA THR A 134 -0.02 -13.64 2.97
C THR A 134 -0.73 -12.31 3.00
N LYS A 135 -1.40 -11.99 1.89
CA LYS A 135 -2.20 -10.79 1.75
C LYS A 135 -3.50 -10.94 2.53
N ARG A 136 -3.92 -9.85 3.16
CA ARG A 136 -5.22 -9.70 3.82
C ARG A 136 -5.92 -8.47 3.26
N GLY A 137 -7.25 -8.51 3.30
CA GLY A 137 -8.09 -7.41 2.85
C GLY A 137 -7.88 -6.13 3.67
N ARG A 138 -8.60 -5.08 3.29
CA ARG A 138 -8.40 -3.73 3.83
C ARG A 138 -9.28 -3.37 5.03
N ASP A 139 -10.10 -4.28 5.54
CA ASP A 139 -11.13 -3.97 6.56
C ASP A 139 -10.58 -3.20 7.78
N ASP A 140 -9.32 -3.47 8.16
CA ASP A 140 -8.65 -2.85 9.31
C ASP A 140 -7.40 -2.05 8.92
N ALA A 141 -7.14 -1.84 7.63
CA ALA A 141 -5.87 -1.31 7.13
C ALA A 141 -5.59 0.11 7.61
N GLU A 142 -6.59 1.00 7.55
CA GLU A 142 -6.46 2.37 8.00
C GLU A 142 -6.26 2.46 9.52
N ARG A 143 -6.91 1.57 10.30
CA ARG A 143 -6.74 1.52 11.76
C ARG A 143 -5.34 1.05 12.14
N LEU A 144 -4.84 0.00 11.49
CA LEU A 144 -3.49 -0.51 11.69
C LEU A 144 -2.45 0.53 11.29
N ALA A 145 -2.62 1.21 10.15
CA ALA A 145 -1.73 2.28 9.72
C ALA A 145 -1.68 3.45 10.72
N ALA A 146 -2.84 3.85 11.27
CA ALA A 146 -2.90 4.89 12.28
C ALA A 146 -2.23 4.46 13.59
N ALA A 147 -2.46 3.23 14.05
CA ALA A 147 -1.82 2.67 15.24
C ALA A 147 -0.29 2.57 15.10
N ALA A 148 0.20 2.40 13.87
CA ALA A 148 1.62 2.40 13.53
C ALA A 148 2.22 3.81 13.30
N GLY A 149 1.43 4.87 13.51
CA GLY A 149 1.90 6.26 13.41
C GLY A 149 2.03 6.80 11.98
N LEU A 150 1.43 6.15 10.97
CA LEU A 150 1.48 6.66 9.59
C LEU A 150 0.62 7.92 9.35
N GLY A 151 -0.35 8.17 10.23
CA GLY A 151 -1.25 9.32 10.15
C GLY A 151 -2.41 9.19 11.12
N ALA A 152 -3.39 10.08 10.99
CA ALA A 152 -4.64 10.05 11.76
C ALA A 152 -5.82 9.77 10.83
N LEU A 153 -6.86 9.11 11.37
CA LEU A 153 -8.11 8.91 10.64
C LEU A 153 -8.92 10.20 10.59
N SER A 154 -9.34 10.59 9.39
CA SER A 154 -10.24 11.71 9.16
C SER A 154 -11.24 11.33 8.08
N GLY A 155 -12.53 11.31 8.44
CA GLY A 155 -13.60 10.91 7.52
C GLY A 155 -13.42 9.50 6.94
N GLY A 156 -12.89 8.56 7.72
CA GLY A 156 -12.62 7.19 7.29
C GLY A 156 -11.32 6.99 6.49
N ARG A 157 -10.58 8.06 6.19
CA ARG A 157 -9.32 8.01 5.44
C ARG A 157 -8.13 8.28 6.34
N LEU A 158 -6.99 7.67 6.02
CA LEU A 158 -5.73 7.98 6.67
C LEU A 158 -5.17 9.30 6.10
N VAL A 159 -4.85 10.24 6.98
CA VAL A 159 -4.21 11.52 6.61
C VAL A 159 -2.90 11.65 7.36
N SER A 160 -1.81 11.69 6.60
CA SER A 160 -0.48 11.97 7.10
C SER A 160 -0.25 13.49 7.20
N PRO A 161 0.37 13.98 8.28
CA PRO A 161 0.68 15.40 8.42
C PRO A 161 1.68 15.91 7.37
N THR A 162 2.54 15.03 6.84
CA THR A 162 3.60 15.38 5.89
C THR A 162 3.23 15.03 4.45
N LEU A 163 2.50 13.93 4.24
CA LEU A 163 2.17 13.43 2.90
C LEU A 163 0.74 13.79 2.46
N GLY A 164 -0.13 14.22 3.37
CA GLY A 164 -1.54 14.47 3.09
C GLY A 164 -2.37 13.16 3.08
N PRO A 165 -3.47 13.11 2.32
CA PRO A 165 -4.33 11.93 2.26
C PRO A 165 -3.60 10.72 1.68
N LEU A 166 -3.75 9.58 2.35
CA LEU A 166 -3.15 8.32 1.97
C LEU A 166 -4.25 7.29 1.66
N TYR A 167 -3.96 6.41 0.70
CA TYR A 167 -4.64 5.16 0.49
C TYR A 167 -3.79 4.05 1.12
N VAL A 168 -4.38 3.27 2.02
CA VAL A 168 -3.71 2.10 2.60
C VAL A 168 -4.02 0.90 1.73
N ALA A 169 -2.98 0.25 1.21
CA ALA A 169 -3.11 -0.94 0.38
C ALA A 169 -3.53 -2.17 1.19
N ASP A 170 -3.68 -3.31 0.50
CA ASP A 170 -3.86 -4.61 1.18
C ASP A 170 -2.70 -4.87 2.16
N ILE A 171 -2.97 -5.59 3.25
CA ILE A 171 -2.00 -5.80 4.32
C ILE A 171 -1.25 -7.10 4.08
N ILE A 172 0.04 -7.15 4.39
CA ILE A 172 0.80 -8.40 4.34
C ILE A 172 1.03 -8.91 5.75
N HIS A 173 0.40 -10.02 6.12
CA HIS A 173 0.72 -10.74 7.35
C HIS A 173 1.96 -11.59 7.12
N THR A 174 2.91 -11.58 8.04
CA THR A 174 4.17 -12.31 7.89
C THR A 174 4.79 -12.74 9.23
N ASP A 175 5.64 -13.76 9.17
CA ASP A 175 6.42 -14.26 10.31
C ASP A 175 7.93 -13.99 10.20
N ILE A 176 8.37 -13.24 9.18
CA ILE A 176 9.74 -12.72 9.15
C ILE A 176 9.95 -11.82 10.38
N PRO A 177 11.05 -11.98 11.14
CA PRO A 177 11.26 -11.21 12.36
C PRO A 177 11.55 -9.75 12.04
N LEU A 178 10.63 -8.85 12.42
CA LEU A 178 10.76 -7.41 12.22
C LEU A 178 10.43 -6.64 13.51
N ALA A 179 11.13 -5.54 13.74
CA ALA A 179 10.73 -4.57 14.75
C ALA A 179 9.45 -3.85 14.31
N ALA A 180 8.45 -3.80 15.19
CA ALA A 180 7.17 -3.14 14.95
C ALA A 180 7.24 -1.64 15.28
N ASP A 181 6.51 -0.84 14.52
CA ASP A 181 6.29 0.60 14.75
C ASP A 181 5.09 0.86 15.67
N GLY A 182 4.14 -0.08 15.69
CA GLY A 182 2.96 -0.02 16.54
C GLY A 182 2.37 -1.39 16.81
N GLU A 183 1.32 -1.40 17.60
CA GLU A 183 0.60 -2.59 18.04
C GLU A 183 -0.82 -2.55 17.46
N GLU A 184 -1.37 -3.72 17.13
CA GLU A 184 -2.76 -3.82 16.68
C GLU A 184 -3.71 -3.26 17.76
N PRO A 185 -4.62 -2.34 17.40
CA PRO A 185 -5.56 -1.77 18.35
C PRO A 185 -6.57 -2.81 18.86
N ALA A 186 -7.06 -2.59 20.08
CA ALA A 186 -8.03 -3.48 20.75
C ALA A 186 -9.36 -3.60 19.98
#